data_AF-A0A4Y1MRA6-F1
#
_entry.id   AF-A0A4Y1MRA6-F1
#
_cell.length_a   1.000
_cell.length_b   1.000
_cell.length_c   1.000
_cell.angle_alpha   90.00
_cell.angle_beta   90.00
_cell.angle_gamma   90.00
#
_symmetry.space_group_name_H-M   'P 1'
#
loop_
_entity.id
_entity.type
_entity.pdbx_description
1 polymer ?
#
loop_
_entity_poly.entity_id
_entity_poly.type
_entity_poly.pdbx_seq_one_letter_code
_entity_poly.pdbx_strand_id
1 'polypeptide(L)'
;MARQRRVASVKPDQSFKGRQFTAEVILWAVGWYLMFPISYRDLELMLADRGVEIAHTTLFRWIQAYAPEIEKRIRPHLRPSNGSWRVDETYVRVKGRWKYLYRAVDSRGQTIDFLLSAKRDAEAAKRFFRKALGQPHTVNPRTLTVDKNPAYPCAIERLKEDGELWRCSRLRQVKFLNNIVEQDHRRVKRLVRPGLGFGGFHTARRTLAGYEVMAMVRKGQLRKIDGRDVRAQATFVAELFEATA
;
A
#
# COMPACT_ATOMS: atom_id res chain seq x y z
N MET A 1 16.81 -22.77 32.27
CA MET A 1 17.56 -21.52 31.98
C MET A 1 16.94 -20.83 30.77
N ALA A 2 16.16 -19.77 31.00
CA ALA A 2 15.46 -19.04 29.95
C ALA A 2 16.42 -18.07 29.24
N ARG A 3 16.59 -18.24 27.92
CA ARG A 3 17.46 -17.43 27.08
C ARG A 3 16.80 -16.05 26.88
N GLN A 4 17.17 -15.07 27.70
CA GLN A 4 16.83 -13.66 27.50
C GLN A 4 17.30 -13.23 26.10
N ARG A 5 16.34 -13.01 25.20
CA ARG A 5 16.61 -12.34 23.92
C ARG A 5 17.04 -10.91 24.24
N ARG A 6 18.31 -10.58 23.99
CA ARG A 6 18.78 -9.20 23.92
C ARG A 6 17.91 -8.45 22.92
N VAL A 7 17.06 -7.55 23.40
CA VAL A 7 16.43 -6.52 22.59
C VAL A 7 17.60 -5.67 22.09
N ALA A 8 17.88 -5.72 20.78
CA ALA A 8 18.87 -4.85 20.18
C ALA A 8 18.51 -3.40 20.56
N SER A 9 19.47 -2.64 21.09
CA SER A 9 19.28 -1.21 21.36
C SER A 9 18.96 -0.51 20.04
N VAL A 10 17.68 -0.23 19.83
CA VAL A 10 17.21 0.51 18.65
C VAL A 10 17.62 1.97 18.85
N LYS A 11 18.30 2.55 17.86
CA LYS A 11 18.70 3.97 17.90
C LYS A 11 17.43 4.83 17.73
N PRO A 12 17.31 5.98 18.45
CA PRO A 12 16.18 6.88 18.30
C PRO A 12 15.97 7.26 16.83
N ASP A 13 14.74 7.12 16.34
CA ASP A 13 14.40 7.34 14.94
C ASP A 13 14.70 8.79 14.49
N GLN A 14 15.70 8.94 13.61
CA GLN A 14 16.10 10.23 13.04
C GLN A 14 15.10 10.75 11.99
N SER A 15 14.02 10.03 11.69
CA SER A 15 13.09 10.34 10.60
C SER A 15 12.41 11.72 10.71
N PHE A 16 12.30 12.27 11.92
CA PHE A 16 11.72 13.61 12.16
C PHE A 16 12.76 14.68 12.50
N LYS A 17 14.06 14.34 12.49
CA LYS A 17 15.12 15.30 12.83
C LYS A 17 15.08 16.52 11.90
N GLY A 18 15.09 17.71 12.49
CA GLY A 18 15.06 18.99 11.75
C GLY A 18 13.69 19.41 11.22
N ARG A 19 12.60 18.72 11.62
CA ARG A 19 11.24 19.18 11.34
C ARG A 19 10.81 20.22 12.38
N GLN A 20 10.10 21.26 11.93
CA GLN A 20 9.54 22.30 12.79
C GLN A 20 8.33 21.83 13.61
N PHE A 21 7.72 20.70 13.23
CA PHE A 21 6.52 20.15 13.85
C PHE A 21 6.83 18.82 14.54
N THR A 22 6.08 18.50 15.59
CA THR A 22 6.20 17.23 16.31
C THR A 22 5.88 16.05 15.38
N ALA A 23 6.48 14.89 15.67
CA ALA A 23 6.24 13.67 14.92
C ALA A 23 4.74 13.28 14.92
N GLU A 24 4.06 13.50 16.04
CA GLU A 24 2.62 13.25 16.20
C GLU A 24 1.77 14.06 15.21
N VAL A 25 1.95 15.38 15.13
CA VAL A 25 1.21 16.26 14.19
C VAL A 25 1.45 15.83 12.74
N ILE A 26 2.70 15.49 12.42
CA ILE A 26 3.08 15.00 11.08
C ILE A 26 2.34 13.70 10.77
N LEU A 27 2.36 12.74 11.69
CA LEU A 27 1.73 11.43 11.50
C LEU A 27 0.20 11.54 11.44
N TRP A 28 -0.42 12.45 12.18
CA TRP A 28 -1.85 12.74 12.06
C TRP A 28 -2.20 13.26 10.66
N ALA A 29 -1.49 14.29 10.21
CA ALA A 29 -1.71 14.89 8.90
C ALA A 29 -1.52 13.86 7.77
N VAL A 30 -0.43 13.09 7.84
CA VAL A 30 -0.14 12.03 6.88
C VAL A 30 -1.22 10.93 6.92
N GLY A 31 -1.59 10.47 8.11
CA GLY A 31 -2.61 9.46 8.30
C GLY A 31 -3.97 9.88 7.74
N TRP A 32 -4.44 11.09 8.08
CA TRP A 32 -5.71 11.61 7.59
C TRP A 32 -5.74 11.71 6.07
N TYR A 33 -4.70 12.27 5.45
CA TYR A 33 -4.61 12.35 3.99
C TYR A 33 -4.64 10.97 3.31
N LEU A 34 -3.97 9.97 3.89
CA LEU A 34 -3.89 8.64 3.30
C LEU A 34 -5.16 7.80 3.52
N MET A 35 -6.00 8.18 4.48
CA MET A 35 -7.22 7.46 4.83
C MET A 35 -8.48 8.05 4.19
N PHE A 36 -8.53 9.37 4.02
CA PHE A 36 -9.74 10.09 3.64
C PHE A 36 -9.59 10.81 2.29
N PRO A 37 -10.67 10.96 1.51
CA PRO A 37 -10.66 11.61 0.20
C PRO A 37 -10.62 13.15 0.34
N ILE A 38 -9.57 13.68 0.95
CA ILE A 38 -9.37 15.12 1.20
C ILE A 38 -8.26 15.68 0.32
N SER A 39 -8.37 16.97 -0.08
CA SER A 39 -7.27 17.65 -0.78
C SER A 39 -6.22 18.16 0.23
N TYR A 40 -5.04 18.53 -0.26
CA TYR A 40 -4.01 19.13 0.59
C TYR A 40 -4.45 20.47 1.19
N ARG A 41 -5.29 21.24 0.48
CA ARG A 41 -5.82 22.51 0.96
C ARG A 41 -6.88 22.30 2.04
N ASP A 42 -7.73 21.29 1.88
CA ASP A 42 -8.71 20.93 2.91
C ASP A 42 -7.99 20.50 4.19
N LEU A 43 -6.92 19.72 4.07
CA LEU A 43 -6.12 19.29 5.22
C LEU A 43 -5.41 20.47 5.91
N GLU A 44 -4.91 21.44 5.15
CA GLU A 44 -4.37 22.70 5.68
C GLU A 44 -5.42 23.44 6.52
N LEU A 45 -6.66 23.58 6.02
CA LEU A 45 -7.77 24.18 6.78
C LEU A 45 -8.13 23.38 8.04
N MET A 46 -8.17 22.04 7.95
CA MET A 46 -8.48 21.17 9.09
C MET A 46 -7.43 21.23 10.21
N LEU A 47 -6.18 21.55 9.88
CA LEU A 47 -5.09 21.73 10.84
C LEU A 47 -5.09 23.15 11.40
N ALA A 48 -5.39 24.16 10.59
CA ALA A 48 -5.56 25.54 11.03
C ALA A 48 -6.70 25.67 12.06
N ASP A 49 -7.81 24.96 11.87
CA ASP A 49 -8.91 24.84 12.85
C ASP A 49 -8.45 24.31 14.22
N ARG A 50 -7.34 23.54 14.26
CA ARG A 50 -6.71 23.04 15.48
C ARG A 50 -5.54 23.89 15.97
N GLY A 51 -5.38 25.11 15.44
CA GLY A 51 -4.29 26.02 15.79
C GLY A 51 -2.93 25.65 15.18
N VAL A 52 -2.91 24.80 14.15
CA VAL A 52 -1.68 24.33 13.50
C VAL A 52 -1.59 24.93 12.09
N GLU A 53 -0.84 26.02 11.95
CA GLU A 53 -0.64 26.71 10.68
C GLU A 53 0.41 26.01 9.80
N ILE A 54 -0.04 25.34 8.74
CA ILE A 54 0.84 24.59 7.82
C ILE A 54 0.40 24.79 6.38
N ALA A 55 1.32 25.24 5.52
CA ALA A 55 1.09 25.31 4.09
C ALA A 55 0.85 23.92 3.46
N HIS A 56 -0.12 23.80 2.53
CA HIS A 56 -0.38 22.58 1.75
C HIS A 56 0.86 22.00 1.05
N THR A 57 1.85 22.83 0.68
CA THR A 57 3.11 22.37 0.06
C THR A 57 3.99 21.60 1.06
N THR A 58 3.95 21.96 2.35
CA THR A 58 4.61 21.22 3.43
C THR A 58 3.92 19.88 3.66
N LEU A 59 2.58 19.85 3.67
CA LEU A 59 1.80 18.61 3.72
C LEU A 59 2.15 17.67 2.57
N PHE A 60 2.23 18.20 1.34
CA PHE A 60 2.67 17.43 0.18
C PHE A 60 4.05 16.79 0.42
N ARG A 61 5.04 17.58 0.88
CA ARG A 61 6.39 17.06 1.18
C ARG A 61 6.37 15.97 2.24
N TRP A 62 5.53 16.09 3.28
CA TRP A 62 5.36 15.05 4.30
C TRP A 62 4.78 13.78 3.72
N ILE A 63 3.72 13.84 2.92
CA ILE A 63 3.17 12.65 2.25
C ILE A 63 4.24 11.97 1.39
N GLN A 64 4.99 12.74 0.61
CA GLN A 64 6.04 12.19 -0.25
C GLN A 64 7.17 11.53 0.56
N ALA A 65 7.47 12.03 1.75
CA ALA A 65 8.49 11.47 2.64
C ALA A 65 7.99 10.24 3.39
N TYR A 66 6.86 10.35 4.08
CA TYR A 66 6.43 9.37 5.08
C TYR A 66 5.52 8.27 4.54
N ALA A 67 4.74 8.49 3.48
CA ALA A 67 3.91 7.42 2.88
C ALA A 67 4.72 6.15 2.52
N PRO A 68 5.86 6.22 1.82
CA PRO A 68 6.68 5.03 1.55
C PRO A 68 7.38 4.47 2.81
N GLU A 69 7.72 5.31 3.80
CA GLU A 69 8.32 4.84 5.05
C GLU A 69 7.30 4.06 5.90
N ILE A 70 6.07 4.55 5.99
CA ILE A 70 4.94 3.85 6.63
C ILE A 70 4.73 2.49 5.94
N GLU A 71 4.71 2.45 4.61
CA GLU A 71 4.60 1.21 3.84
C GLU A 71 5.72 0.22 4.21
N LYS A 72 6.97 0.65 4.16
CA LYS A 72 8.15 -0.16 4.45
C LYS A 72 8.10 -0.75 5.86
N ARG A 73 7.72 0.06 6.85
CA ARG A 73 7.69 -0.35 8.27
C ARG A 73 6.50 -1.25 8.59
N ILE A 74 5.35 -1.10 7.93
CA ILE A 74 4.16 -1.92 8.21
C ILE A 74 4.25 -3.32 7.59
N ARG A 75 4.84 -3.46 6.39
CA ARG A 75 4.87 -4.73 5.63
C ARG A 75 5.29 -5.96 6.45
N PRO A 76 6.34 -5.92 7.28
CA PRO A 76 6.74 -7.07 8.13
C PRO A 76 5.69 -7.49 9.18
N HIS A 77 4.78 -6.60 9.57
CA HIS A 77 3.79 -6.83 10.62
C HIS A 77 2.44 -7.32 10.09
N LEU A 78 2.31 -7.46 8.76
CA LEU A 78 1.12 -7.99 8.13
C LEU A 78 0.98 -9.50 8.38
N ARG A 79 -0.27 -9.96 8.39
CA ARG A 79 -0.61 -11.38 8.42
C ARG A 79 -0.25 -12.02 7.07
N PRO A 80 0.19 -13.29 7.06
CA PRO A 80 0.44 -14.00 5.81
C PRO A 80 -0.80 -14.05 4.92
N SER A 81 -0.60 -13.80 3.62
CA SER A 81 -1.65 -13.95 2.62
C SER A 81 -2.02 -15.42 2.44
N ASN A 82 -3.21 -15.69 1.89
CA ASN A 82 -3.54 -17.05 1.48
C ASN A 82 -2.99 -17.40 0.08
N GLY A 83 -3.06 -18.69 -0.28
CA GLY A 83 -2.57 -19.21 -1.56
C GLY A 83 -3.52 -19.03 -2.76
N SER A 84 -4.60 -18.26 -2.63
CA SER A 84 -5.56 -17.98 -3.71
C SER A 84 -5.60 -16.49 -4.02
N TRP A 85 -4.95 -16.10 -5.11
CA TRP A 85 -4.83 -14.71 -5.50
C TRP A 85 -5.85 -14.33 -6.57
N ARG A 86 -6.29 -13.08 -6.55
CA ARG A 86 -7.04 -12.39 -7.59
C ARG A 86 -6.23 -11.17 -8.00
N VAL A 87 -5.91 -11.08 -9.28
CA VAL A 87 -5.05 -10.04 -9.82
C VAL A 87 -5.79 -9.32 -10.92
N ASP A 88 -5.79 -8.01 -10.84
CA ASP A 88 -6.41 -7.15 -11.83
C ASP A 88 -5.67 -5.80 -11.90
N GLU A 89 -5.93 -5.05 -12.96
CA GLU A 89 -5.38 -3.72 -13.17
C GLU A 89 -6.47 -2.65 -13.13
N THR A 90 -6.14 -1.48 -12.61
CA THR A 90 -7.03 -0.33 -12.68
C THR A 90 -6.34 0.92 -13.21
N TYR A 91 -7.12 1.83 -13.77
CA TYR A 91 -6.61 3.04 -14.39
C TYR A 91 -6.47 4.17 -13.38
N VAL A 92 -5.30 4.80 -13.37
CA VAL A 92 -5.00 5.99 -12.56
C VAL A 92 -4.45 7.08 -13.47
N ARG A 93 -4.93 8.32 -13.32
CA ARG A 93 -4.48 9.46 -14.14
C ARG A 93 -3.22 10.07 -13.55
N VAL A 94 -2.16 10.16 -14.35
CA VAL A 94 -0.86 10.74 -13.98
C VAL A 94 -0.39 11.66 -15.11
N LYS A 95 -0.10 12.93 -14.80
CA LYS A 95 0.25 13.99 -15.77
C LYS A 95 -0.73 14.01 -16.96
N GLY A 96 -2.02 13.97 -16.66
CA GLY A 96 -3.09 13.96 -17.67
C GLY A 96 -3.28 12.65 -18.44
N ARG A 97 -2.35 11.69 -18.37
CA ARG A 97 -2.41 10.40 -19.09
C ARG A 97 -2.86 9.25 -18.19
N TRP A 98 -3.56 8.28 -18.75
CA TRP A 98 -3.91 7.05 -18.03
C TRP A 98 -2.69 6.15 -17.85
N LYS A 99 -2.56 5.59 -16.65
CA LYS A 99 -1.53 4.64 -16.23
C LYS A 99 -2.18 3.44 -15.54
N TYR A 100 -1.46 2.33 -15.46
CA TYR A 100 -1.98 1.06 -14.98
C TYR A 100 -1.50 0.80 -13.56
N LEU A 101 -2.43 0.63 -12.63
CA LEU A 101 -2.17 0.20 -11.26
C LEU A 101 -2.54 -1.28 -11.14
N TYR A 102 -1.53 -2.14 -11.19
CA TYR A 102 -1.65 -3.57 -10.93
C TYR A 102 -1.91 -3.80 -9.45
N ARG A 103 -2.79 -4.73 -9.12
CA ARG A 103 -3.13 -5.09 -7.75
C ARG A 103 -3.40 -6.57 -7.62
N ALA A 104 -3.03 -7.13 -6.46
CA ALA A 104 -3.39 -8.48 -6.06
C ALA A 104 -4.08 -8.45 -4.70
N VAL A 105 -5.16 -9.19 -4.60
CA VAL A 105 -5.85 -9.48 -3.34
C VAL A 105 -5.99 -10.99 -3.17
N ASP A 106 -6.05 -11.44 -1.93
CA ASP A 106 -6.29 -12.84 -1.62
C ASP A 106 -7.80 -13.16 -1.67
N SER A 107 -8.18 -14.42 -1.46
CA SER A 107 -9.60 -14.82 -1.47
C SER A 107 -10.46 -14.24 -0.34
N ARG A 108 -9.84 -13.65 0.70
CA ARG A 108 -10.52 -12.97 1.80
C ARG A 108 -10.58 -11.45 1.58
N GLY A 109 -10.09 -10.95 0.44
CA GLY A 109 -10.02 -9.53 0.13
C GLY A 109 -8.85 -8.79 0.80
N GLN A 110 -7.90 -9.51 1.40
CA GLN A 110 -6.67 -8.94 1.92
C GLN A 110 -5.75 -8.56 0.76
N THR A 111 -5.21 -7.35 0.80
CA THR A 111 -4.30 -6.83 -0.23
C THR A 111 -2.93 -7.50 -0.10
N ILE A 112 -2.45 -8.10 -1.19
CA ILE A 112 -1.13 -8.74 -1.24
C ILE A 112 -0.09 -7.70 -1.62
N ASP A 113 -0.23 -7.14 -2.81
CA ASP A 113 0.63 -6.08 -3.30
C ASP A 113 0.01 -5.27 -4.45
N PHE A 114 0.68 -4.19 -4.84
CA PHE A 114 0.30 -3.28 -5.92
C PHE A 114 1.53 -2.78 -6.70
N LEU A 115 1.36 -2.37 -7.95
CA LEU A 115 2.41 -1.74 -8.75
C LEU A 115 1.83 -0.74 -9.75
N LEU A 116 2.32 0.50 -9.70
CA LEU A 116 2.05 1.48 -10.75
C LEU A 116 3.00 1.25 -11.93
N SER A 117 2.44 1.11 -13.13
CA SER A 117 3.16 0.91 -14.39
C SER A 117 2.68 1.91 -15.45
N ALA A 118 3.60 2.29 -16.33
CA ALA A 118 3.28 3.13 -17.48
C ALA A 118 2.69 2.36 -18.66
N LYS A 119 2.98 1.05 -18.75
CA LYS A 119 2.57 0.15 -19.83
C LYS A 119 1.80 -1.04 -19.26
N ARG A 120 0.94 -1.62 -20.09
CA ARG A 120 0.21 -2.87 -19.83
C ARG A 120 0.81 -3.99 -20.69
N ASP A 121 1.96 -4.49 -20.27
CA ASP A 121 2.73 -5.53 -20.98
C ASP A 121 3.09 -6.69 -20.04
N ALA A 122 3.57 -7.80 -20.62
CA ALA A 122 3.96 -9.00 -19.88
C ALA A 122 5.13 -8.73 -18.92
N GLU A 123 6.04 -7.80 -19.27
CA GLU A 123 7.16 -7.40 -18.39
C GLU A 123 6.68 -6.64 -17.15
N ALA A 124 5.70 -5.75 -17.28
CA ALA A 124 5.07 -5.07 -16.16
C ALA A 124 4.33 -6.05 -15.26
N ALA A 125 3.61 -7.03 -15.83
CA ALA A 125 2.96 -8.09 -15.07
C ALA A 125 3.99 -8.97 -14.34
N LYS A 126 5.08 -9.38 -15.01
CA LYS A 126 6.18 -10.16 -14.41
C LYS A 126 6.83 -9.40 -13.25
N ARG A 127 7.12 -8.11 -13.44
CA ARG A 127 7.65 -7.22 -12.40
C ARG A 127 6.69 -7.08 -11.21
N PHE A 128 5.38 -7.01 -11.48
CA PHE A 128 4.36 -6.99 -10.43
C PHE A 128 4.38 -8.27 -9.59
N PHE A 129 4.36 -9.44 -10.23
CA PHE A 129 4.39 -10.71 -9.51
C PHE A 129 5.68 -10.90 -8.71
N ARG A 130 6.85 -10.55 -9.27
CA ARG A 130 8.13 -10.53 -8.56
C ARG A 130 8.08 -9.68 -7.29
N LYS A 131 7.55 -8.46 -7.43
CA LYS A 131 7.39 -7.55 -6.30
C LYS A 131 6.49 -8.15 -5.22
N ALA A 132 5.37 -8.76 -5.62
CA ALA A 132 4.43 -9.39 -4.71
C ALA A 132 5.04 -10.60 -3.99
N LEU A 133 5.67 -11.52 -4.73
CA LEU A 133 6.30 -12.73 -4.19
C LEU A 133 7.48 -12.42 -3.26
N GLY A 134 8.18 -11.30 -3.48
CA GLY A 134 9.28 -10.85 -2.61
C GLY A 134 8.83 -10.24 -1.28
N GLN A 135 7.53 -10.11 -1.02
CA GLN A 135 7.04 -9.53 0.23
C GLN A 135 7.04 -10.56 1.37
N PRO A 136 7.41 -10.16 2.61
CA PRO A 136 7.57 -11.08 3.74
C PRO A 136 6.26 -11.74 4.18
N HIS A 137 5.12 -11.08 3.95
CA HIS A 137 3.79 -11.61 4.29
C HIS A 137 3.15 -12.39 3.14
N THR A 138 3.84 -12.57 2.02
CA THR A 138 3.22 -13.18 0.84
C THR A 138 3.50 -14.68 0.76
N VAL A 139 2.43 -15.45 0.60
CA VAL A 139 2.50 -16.91 0.39
C VAL A 139 2.37 -17.20 -1.11
N ASN A 140 3.28 -18.04 -1.62
CA ASN A 140 3.28 -18.44 -3.03
C ASN A 140 1.90 -19.02 -3.44
N PRO A 141 1.28 -18.51 -4.51
CA PRO A 141 -0.10 -18.84 -4.83
C PRO A 141 -0.23 -20.25 -5.41
N ARG A 142 -1.18 -21.05 -4.88
CA ARG A 142 -1.68 -22.27 -5.52
C ARG A 142 -2.60 -21.96 -6.69
N THR A 143 -3.35 -20.87 -6.62
CA THR A 143 -4.31 -20.45 -7.64
C THR A 143 -4.19 -18.96 -7.89
N LEU A 144 -4.10 -18.59 -9.17
CA LEU A 144 -4.09 -17.22 -9.66
C LEU A 144 -5.33 -17.00 -10.51
N THR A 145 -6.21 -16.10 -10.07
CA THR A 145 -7.35 -15.65 -10.86
C THR A 145 -6.99 -14.32 -11.49
N VAL A 146 -7.05 -14.22 -12.81
CA VAL A 146 -6.68 -13.02 -13.56
C VAL A 146 -7.77 -12.67 -14.58
N ASP A 147 -7.77 -11.42 -15.05
CA ASP A 147 -8.55 -11.04 -16.24
C ASP A 147 -8.00 -11.71 -17.52
N LYS A 148 -8.78 -11.74 -18.60
CA LYS A 148 -8.43 -12.35 -19.89
C LYS A 148 -7.33 -11.60 -20.67
N ASN A 149 -6.48 -10.83 -20.00
CA ASN A 149 -5.37 -10.12 -20.60
C ASN A 149 -4.24 -11.11 -20.99
N PRO A 150 -3.77 -11.13 -22.26
CA PRO A 150 -2.71 -12.03 -22.72
C PRO A 150 -1.35 -11.79 -22.03
N ALA A 151 -1.14 -10.63 -21.40
CA ALA A 151 0.08 -10.36 -20.64
C ALA A 151 0.25 -11.28 -19.42
N TYR A 152 -0.85 -11.71 -18.79
CA TYR A 152 -0.78 -12.51 -17.56
C TYR A 152 -0.32 -13.95 -17.79
N PRO A 153 -0.89 -14.73 -18.74
CA PRO A 153 -0.38 -16.07 -19.05
C PRO A 153 1.12 -16.08 -19.34
N CYS A 154 1.57 -15.20 -20.24
CA CYS A 154 2.98 -15.07 -20.62
C CYS A 154 3.89 -14.74 -19.43
N ALA A 155 3.46 -13.83 -18.54
CA ALA A 155 4.22 -13.51 -17.34
C ALA A 155 4.27 -14.69 -16.36
N ILE A 156 3.17 -15.43 -16.18
CA ILE A 156 3.07 -16.55 -15.24
C ILE A 156 3.89 -17.74 -15.71
N GLU A 157 3.88 -18.06 -17.00
CA GLU A 157 4.70 -19.13 -17.59
C GLU A 157 6.19 -18.87 -17.33
N ARG A 158 6.66 -17.67 -17.67
CA ARG A 158 8.05 -17.26 -17.40
C ARG A 158 8.42 -17.36 -15.92
N LEU A 159 7.51 -16.99 -15.01
CA LEU A 159 7.77 -17.09 -13.56
C LEU A 159 7.82 -18.53 -13.05
N LYS A 160 7.12 -19.47 -13.72
CA LYS A 160 7.21 -20.90 -13.41
C LYS A 160 8.52 -21.50 -13.93
N GLU A 161 8.96 -21.07 -15.12
CA GLU A 161 10.26 -21.44 -15.70
C GLU A 161 11.42 -20.96 -14.82
N ASP A 162 11.35 -19.70 -14.36
CA ASP A 162 12.32 -19.10 -13.44
C ASP A 162 12.31 -19.73 -12.02
N GLY A 163 11.33 -20.59 -11.71
CA GLY A 163 11.19 -21.24 -10.40
C GLY A 163 10.64 -20.33 -9.28
N GLU A 164 10.20 -19.12 -9.61
CA GLU A 164 9.65 -18.16 -8.65
C GLU A 164 8.21 -18.52 -8.23
N LEU A 165 7.40 -19.03 -9.17
CA LEU A 165 6.07 -19.58 -8.91
C LEU A 165 6.11 -21.09 -8.83
N TRP A 166 5.22 -21.69 -8.03
CA TRP A 166 5.05 -23.14 -8.05
C TRP A 166 4.62 -23.63 -9.44
N ARG A 167 5.27 -24.69 -9.93
CA ARG A 167 4.95 -25.30 -11.23
C ARG A 167 3.46 -25.66 -11.33
N CYS A 168 2.91 -26.18 -10.24
CA CYS A 168 1.51 -26.60 -10.11
C CYS A 168 0.52 -25.45 -9.85
N SER A 169 0.96 -24.18 -9.81
CA SER A 169 0.05 -23.04 -9.65
C SER A 169 -0.96 -22.99 -10.80
N ARG A 170 -2.25 -22.99 -10.47
CA ARG A 170 -3.34 -23.01 -11.46
C ARG A 170 -3.73 -21.58 -11.84
N LEU A 171 -3.73 -21.30 -13.14
CA LEU A 171 -4.29 -20.06 -13.68
C LEU A 171 -5.80 -20.23 -13.94
N ARG A 172 -6.60 -19.26 -13.53
CA ARG A 172 -8.05 -19.20 -13.76
C ARG A 172 -8.42 -17.85 -14.37
N GLN A 173 -9.30 -17.87 -15.37
CA GLN A 173 -9.85 -16.66 -16.00
C GLN A 173 -11.37 -16.63 -15.79
N VAL A 174 -11.78 -16.52 -14.51
CA VAL A 174 -13.20 -16.55 -14.13
C VAL A 174 -13.66 -15.16 -13.72
N LYS A 175 -14.52 -14.55 -14.54
CA LYS A 175 -15.01 -13.17 -14.36
C LYS A 175 -15.61 -12.90 -12.98
N PHE A 176 -16.45 -13.81 -12.48
CA PHE A 176 -17.16 -13.61 -11.21
C PHE A 176 -16.26 -13.53 -9.98
N LEU A 177 -15.08 -14.15 -10.01
CA LEU A 177 -14.15 -14.15 -8.89
C LEU A 177 -13.35 -12.84 -8.79
N ASN A 178 -13.33 -12.02 -9.85
CA ASN A 178 -12.65 -10.73 -9.87
C ASN A 178 -13.44 -9.62 -9.14
N ASN A 179 -14.71 -9.85 -8.79
CA ASN A 179 -15.52 -8.86 -8.07
C ASN A 179 -14.85 -8.33 -6.79
N ILE A 180 -14.06 -9.15 -6.09
CA ILE A 180 -13.34 -8.75 -4.86
C ILE A 180 -12.26 -7.71 -5.16
N VAL A 181 -11.45 -7.92 -6.20
CA VAL A 181 -10.40 -6.97 -6.59
C VAL A 181 -11.00 -5.70 -7.19
N GLU A 182 -12.10 -5.82 -7.95
CA GLU A 182 -12.85 -4.68 -8.46
C GLU A 182 -13.47 -3.82 -7.34
N GLN A 183 -13.99 -4.44 -6.28
CA GLN A 183 -14.47 -3.71 -5.10
C GLN A 183 -13.32 -2.95 -4.43
N ASP A 184 -12.14 -3.56 -4.33
CA ASP A 184 -10.95 -2.94 -3.77
C ASP A 184 -10.50 -1.71 -4.58
N HIS A 185 -10.65 -1.74 -5.92
CA HIS A 185 -10.38 -0.59 -6.79
C HIS A 185 -11.19 0.65 -6.42
N ARG A 186 -12.41 0.48 -5.91
CA ARG A 186 -13.31 1.60 -5.59
C ARG A 186 -12.72 2.51 -4.51
N ARG A 187 -12.00 1.95 -3.54
CA ARG A 187 -11.38 2.74 -2.47
C ARG A 187 -10.30 3.66 -3.02
N VAL A 188 -9.37 3.13 -3.81
CA VAL A 188 -8.29 3.95 -4.39
C VAL A 188 -8.83 4.97 -5.38
N LYS A 189 -9.82 4.60 -6.21
CA LYS A 189 -10.49 5.58 -7.08
C LYS A 189 -11.13 6.71 -6.27
N ARG A 190 -11.76 6.41 -5.13
CA ARG A 190 -12.34 7.42 -4.24
C ARG A 190 -11.29 8.37 -3.67
N LEU A 191 -10.12 7.87 -3.27
CA LEU A 191 -9.04 8.70 -2.73
C LEU A 191 -8.36 9.57 -3.79
N VAL A 192 -8.22 9.05 -5.02
CA VAL A 192 -7.55 9.77 -6.12
C VAL A 192 -8.46 10.82 -6.78
N ARG A 193 -9.78 10.61 -6.76
CA ARG A 193 -10.74 11.46 -7.50
C ARG A 193 -10.73 12.95 -7.07
N PRO A 194 -10.71 13.32 -5.76
CA PRO A 194 -10.65 14.72 -5.34
C PRO A 194 -9.40 15.45 -5.83
N GLY A 195 -8.27 14.74 -5.93
CA GLY A 195 -7.02 15.31 -6.44
C GLY A 195 -6.94 15.42 -7.96
N LEU A 196 -7.96 14.96 -8.70
CA LEU A 196 -8.01 14.92 -10.17
C LEU A 196 -6.86 14.13 -10.83
N GLY A 197 -6.24 13.22 -10.07
CA GLY A 197 -5.07 12.46 -10.48
C GLY A 197 -3.76 13.03 -9.90
N PHE A 198 -2.64 12.57 -10.46
CA PHE A 198 -1.31 12.92 -9.93
C PHE A 198 -0.49 13.77 -10.91
N GLY A 199 0.26 14.74 -10.39
CA GLY A 199 1.16 15.59 -11.16
C GLY A 199 2.48 14.93 -11.61
N GLY A 200 2.78 13.71 -11.15
CA GLY A 200 4.03 13.03 -11.51
C GLY A 200 4.00 11.53 -11.21
N PHE A 201 4.80 10.76 -11.94
CA PHE A 201 4.83 9.29 -11.80
C PHE A 201 5.46 8.85 -10.47
N HIS A 202 6.60 9.44 -10.12
CA HIS A 202 7.28 9.15 -8.85
C HIS A 202 6.44 9.56 -7.65
N THR A 203 5.78 10.72 -7.73
CA THR A 203 4.94 11.22 -6.65
C THR A 203 3.66 10.41 -6.50
N ALA A 204 3.04 10.02 -7.62
CA ALA A 204 1.91 9.08 -7.62
C ALA A 204 2.27 7.76 -6.93
N ARG A 205 3.41 7.16 -7.30
CA ARG A 205 3.86 5.89 -6.73
C ARG A 205 4.02 5.97 -5.21
N ARG A 206 4.61 7.05 -4.69
CA ARG A 206 4.80 7.26 -3.26
C ARG A 206 3.48 7.49 -2.51
N THR A 207 2.57 8.28 -3.07
CA THR A 207 1.26 8.49 -2.44
C THR A 207 0.41 7.23 -2.47
N LEU A 208 0.39 6.51 -3.60
CA LEU A 208 -0.32 5.23 -3.73
C LEU A 208 0.18 4.22 -2.70
N ALA A 209 1.49 4.16 -2.43
CA ALA A 209 2.02 3.34 -1.35
C ALA A 209 1.36 3.60 0.00
N GLY A 210 1.20 4.87 0.36
CA GLY A 210 0.48 5.27 1.56
C GLY A 210 -1.00 4.88 1.54
N TYR A 211 -1.70 5.09 0.41
CA TYR A 211 -3.11 4.72 0.29
C TYR A 211 -3.34 3.21 0.48
N GLU A 212 -2.46 2.39 -0.07
CA GLU A 212 -2.56 0.93 -0.01
C GLU A 212 -2.22 0.40 1.38
N VAL A 213 -1.14 0.88 2.00
CA VAL A 213 -0.78 0.42 3.34
C VAL A 213 -1.85 0.80 4.36
N MET A 214 -2.42 2.01 4.28
CA MET A 214 -3.54 2.39 5.14
C MET A 214 -4.80 1.58 4.83
N ALA A 215 -5.00 1.12 3.58
CA ALA A 215 -6.04 0.15 3.26
C ALA A 215 -5.82 -1.18 3.98
N MET A 216 -4.58 -1.69 3.96
CA MET A 216 -4.21 -2.95 4.61
C MET A 216 -4.46 -2.89 6.13
N VAL A 217 -4.06 -1.78 6.76
CA VAL A 217 -4.30 -1.50 8.18
C VAL A 217 -5.80 -1.51 8.49
N ARG A 218 -6.60 -0.75 7.73
CA ARG A 218 -8.06 -0.67 7.89
C ARG A 218 -8.80 -1.99 7.66
N LYS A 219 -8.25 -2.87 6.81
CA LYS A 219 -8.76 -4.23 6.59
C LYS A 219 -8.43 -5.19 7.75
N GLY A 220 -7.72 -4.74 8.78
CA GLY A 220 -7.32 -5.58 9.92
C GLY A 220 -6.24 -6.61 9.54
N GLN A 221 -5.41 -6.31 8.54
CA GLN A 221 -4.33 -7.22 8.12
C GLN A 221 -3.13 -7.20 9.06
N LEU A 222 -3.06 -6.23 9.97
CA LEU A 222 -2.04 -6.21 11.02
C LEU A 222 -2.22 -7.39 11.97
N ARG A 223 -1.11 -7.95 12.45
CA ARG A 223 -1.14 -8.96 13.52
C ARG A 223 -1.62 -8.29 14.81
N LYS A 224 -2.57 -8.92 15.51
CA LYS A 224 -3.08 -8.52 16.84
C LYS A 224 -3.83 -7.17 16.93
N ILE A 225 -4.00 -6.45 15.82
CA ILE A 225 -4.77 -5.19 15.78
C ILE A 225 -6.03 -5.40 14.95
N ASP A 226 -7.19 -5.00 15.50
CA ASP A 226 -8.46 -5.03 14.79
C ASP A 226 -8.55 -3.90 13.75
N GLY A 227 -9.17 -4.17 12.60
CA GLY A 227 -9.43 -3.18 11.55
C GLY A 227 -10.37 -2.04 11.97
N ARG A 228 -11.17 -2.24 13.02
CA ARG A 228 -12.12 -1.26 13.57
C ARG A 228 -11.50 -0.36 14.64
N ASP A 229 -10.41 -0.79 15.27
CA ASP A 229 -9.75 -0.01 16.32
C ASP A 229 -8.80 1.03 15.71
N VAL A 230 -9.34 2.21 15.45
CA VAL A 230 -8.60 3.33 14.83
C VAL A 230 -7.49 3.84 15.76
N ARG A 231 -7.71 3.80 17.09
CA ARG A 231 -6.73 4.30 18.05
C ARG A 231 -5.54 3.35 18.12
N ALA A 232 -5.77 2.04 18.27
CA ALA A 232 -4.70 1.06 18.24
C ALA A 232 -3.90 1.08 16.94
N GLN A 233 -4.56 1.31 15.79
CA GLN A 233 -3.87 1.49 14.51
C GLN A 233 -2.98 2.73 14.50
N ALA A 234 -3.48 3.87 14.99
CA ALA A 234 -2.71 5.11 15.03
C ALA A 234 -1.52 4.99 16.00
N THR A 235 -1.73 4.43 17.18
CA THR A 235 -0.67 4.15 18.17
C THR A 235 0.38 3.23 17.57
N PHE A 236 -0.01 2.14 16.91
CA PHE A 236 0.93 1.24 16.26
C PHE A 236 1.77 1.94 15.19
N VAL A 237 1.17 2.81 14.37
CA VAL A 237 1.95 3.60 13.41
C VAL A 237 2.90 4.55 14.14
N ALA A 238 2.49 5.22 15.21
CA ALA A 238 3.38 6.08 15.99
C ALA A 238 4.55 5.30 16.62
N GLU A 239 4.28 4.12 17.19
CA GLU A 239 5.30 3.21 17.76
C GLU A 239 6.32 2.77 16.71
N LEU A 240 5.88 2.47 15.48
CA LEU A 240 6.80 2.13 14.38
C LEU A 240 7.79 3.26 14.08
N PHE A 241 7.46 4.49 14.44
CA PHE A 241 8.24 5.70 14.28
C PHE A 241 8.92 6.18 15.55
N GLU A 242 8.81 5.42 16.65
CA GLU A 242 9.27 5.82 17.98
C GLU A 242 8.76 7.22 18.38
N ALA A 243 7.58 7.57 17.86
CA ALA A 243 6.95 8.87 18.01
C ALA A 243 5.95 8.92 19.18
N THR A 244 5.88 7.85 19.97
CA THR A 244 5.12 7.80 21.22
C THR A 244 5.87 8.58 22.30
N ALA A 245 5.22 9.62 22.83
CA ALA A 245 5.67 10.36 23.99
C ALA A 245 5.72 9.48 25.25
#